data_AF-A0A1Q3WED4-F1
#
_entry.id   AF-A0A1Q3WED4-F1
#
_cell.length_a   1.000
_cell.length_b   1.000
_cell.length_c   1.000
_cell.angle_alpha   90.00
_cell.angle_beta   90.00
_cell.angle_gamma   90.00
#
_symmetry.space_group_name_H-M   'P 1'
#
loop_
_entity.id
_entity.type
_entity.pdbx_description
1 polymer ?
#
loop_
_entity_poly.entity_id
_entity_poly.type
_entity_poly.pdbx_seq_one_letter_code
_entity_poly.pdbx_strand_id
1 'polypeptide(L)'
;MSEKYKPAYPRMAQLKTAADLHNYLDKNHIALPFDDTLLPPAESPFNRPIHLKSGKTIGNSLCILPMEGWDGTTDGRPTDFTRNRWKKFAISGAKLLFGCEAVAVCHAGKANPNQLVLNTETFSDFVDLRQQLLKDHTEAFGNTDDLLIGLQLTHSGRFCKPKSHKAFESKILYSHPFLNSKFGMTPDYPVLTDEAIDQIIEQYIAAAVLAQKAGFDFVDIKHCHGYLGHEFLSAVSREGRYGGSFDNRTRYLRNIVAGIRQAAPGLEIGIRLSAFDMLPFKKGPTGTGIPESAEEYPFAFGGTADGLGPDLTETKAFLALAESLGVQLVCITGGSPYYNPHLMRPALFPPSDGYLPPEDPLLGVKRQIDVTHELKQAFPELVIIGSGYSYLQEWLPNVAQYVLRHNMADSIGFGRMVLSYPTMPADMLAGRSLVRNHICRTFSDCTTAPRNGLISGCYPLDTLYKKSPEAEQLKAIKDSL
;
A
#
# COMPACT_ATOMS: atom_id res chain seq x y z
N MET A 1 30.76 2.68 -23.09
CA MET A 1 29.57 3.55 -23.03
C MET A 1 28.41 2.65 -22.70
N SER A 2 27.85 2.72 -21.48
CA SER A 2 26.69 1.87 -21.13
C SER A 2 25.55 2.20 -22.08
N GLU A 3 25.04 1.19 -22.79
CA GLU A 3 23.81 1.35 -23.56
C GLU A 3 22.71 1.75 -22.58
N LYS A 4 22.29 3.02 -22.62
CA LYS A 4 21.19 3.49 -21.78
C LYS A 4 19.97 2.61 -22.07
N TYR A 5 19.52 1.89 -21.04
CA TYR A 5 18.33 1.05 -21.09
C TYR A 5 17.18 1.75 -21.85
N LYS A 6 16.80 1.18 -22.99
CA LYS A 6 15.63 1.61 -23.76
C LYS A 6 14.43 0.80 -23.25
N PRO A 7 13.42 1.44 -22.65
CA PRO A 7 12.27 0.71 -22.14
C PRO A 7 11.55 -0.04 -23.26
N ALA A 8 11.08 -1.25 -22.95
CA ALA A 8 10.31 -2.08 -23.89
C ALA A 8 8.94 -1.47 -24.24
N TYR A 9 8.37 -0.69 -23.33
CA TYR A 9 7.06 -0.04 -23.48
C TYR A 9 7.23 1.49 -23.59
N PRO A 10 6.34 2.19 -24.34
CA PRO A 10 6.36 3.64 -24.40
C PRO A 10 6.12 4.25 -23.03
N ARG A 11 6.62 5.47 -22.86
CA ARG A 11 6.33 6.25 -21.64
C ARG A 11 4.91 6.80 -21.75
N MET A 12 4.11 6.74 -20.69
CA MET A 12 2.76 7.33 -20.67
C MET A 12 2.72 8.78 -21.17
N ALA A 13 3.76 9.56 -20.87
CA ALA A 13 3.92 10.95 -21.34
C ALA A 13 3.98 11.12 -22.87
N GLN A 14 4.09 10.03 -23.64
CA GLN A 14 4.07 10.02 -25.11
C GLN A 14 2.65 9.81 -25.67
N LEU A 15 1.72 9.27 -24.88
CA LEU A 15 0.31 9.13 -25.21
C LEU A 15 -0.38 10.45 -24.84
N LYS A 16 -0.53 11.37 -25.81
CA LYS A 16 -0.91 12.78 -25.54
C LYS A 16 -2.41 13.02 -25.67
N THR A 17 -3.09 12.17 -26.41
CA THR A 17 -4.53 12.29 -26.72
C THR A 17 -5.26 11.00 -26.38
N ALA A 18 -6.59 11.07 -26.23
CA ALA A 18 -7.40 9.88 -25.97
C ALA A 18 -7.26 8.86 -27.10
N ALA A 19 -7.17 9.33 -28.35
CA ALA A 19 -6.89 8.50 -29.51
C ALA A 19 -5.53 7.78 -29.41
N ASP A 20 -4.47 8.43 -28.90
CA ASP A 20 -3.18 7.76 -28.68
C ASP A 20 -3.31 6.62 -27.67
N LEU A 21 -4.06 6.83 -26.58
CA LEU A 21 -4.27 5.82 -25.54
C LEU A 21 -5.14 4.67 -26.05
N HIS A 22 -6.28 4.94 -26.70
CA HIS A 22 -7.12 3.91 -27.33
C HIS A 22 -6.32 3.05 -28.30
N ASN A 23 -5.61 3.69 -29.25
CA ASN A 23 -4.77 2.98 -30.22
C ASN A 23 -3.70 2.11 -29.54
N TYR A 24 -3.11 2.59 -28.44
CA TYR A 24 -2.14 1.81 -27.67
C TYR A 24 -2.77 0.61 -26.99
N LEU A 25 -3.90 0.80 -26.30
CA LEU A 25 -4.61 -0.25 -25.58
C LEU A 25 -5.13 -1.34 -26.54
N ASP A 26 -5.75 -0.94 -27.66
CA ASP A 26 -6.27 -1.85 -28.67
C ASP A 26 -5.16 -2.68 -29.32
N LYS A 27 -4.07 -2.01 -29.74
CA LYS A 27 -2.93 -2.68 -30.38
C LYS A 27 -2.27 -3.73 -29.47
N ASN A 28 -2.27 -3.49 -28.15
CA ASN A 28 -1.65 -4.38 -27.17
C ASN A 28 -2.68 -5.28 -26.46
N HIS A 29 -3.94 -5.28 -26.89
CA HIS A 29 -5.03 -6.09 -26.33
C HIS A 29 -5.24 -5.87 -24.81
N ILE A 30 -5.12 -4.62 -24.36
CA ILE A 30 -5.29 -4.23 -22.96
C ILE A 30 -6.67 -3.58 -22.81
N ALA A 31 -7.67 -4.35 -22.34
CA ALA A 31 -9.03 -3.86 -22.14
C ALA A 31 -9.17 -2.99 -20.86
N LEU A 32 -8.42 -1.89 -20.78
CA LEU A 32 -8.46 -0.92 -19.67
C LEU A 32 -9.37 0.25 -20.04
N PRO A 33 -10.59 0.34 -19.49
CA PRO A 33 -11.50 1.42 -19.85
C PRO A 33 -11.10 2.76 -19.23
N PHE A 34 -11.42 3.85 -19.92
CA PHE A 34 -11.21 5.22 -19.46
C PHE A 34 -12.20 6.18 -20.16
N ASP A 35 -12.45 7.34 -19.56
CA ASP A 35 -13.23 8.40 -20.21
C ASP A 35 -12.32 9.30 -21.07
N ASP A 36 -12.69 9.60 -22.31
CA ASP A 36 -11.90 10.46 -23.21
C ASP A 36 -11.70 11.88 -22.67
N THR A 37 -12.71 12.39 -21.96
CA THR A 37 -12.74 13.73 -21.40
C THR A 37 -13.09 13.70 -19.93
N LEU A 38 -12.55 14.67 -19.18
CA LEU A 38 -12.92 14.87 -17.78
C LEU A 38 -14.18 15.72 -17.70
N LEU A 39 -15.08 15.34 -16.80
CA LEU A 39 -16.26 16.09 -16.47
C LEU A 39 -15.89 17.38 -15.72
N PRO A 40 -16.71 18.44 -15.85
CA PRO A 40 -16.51 19.64 -15.05
C PRO A 40 -16.61 19.31 -13.54
N PRO A 41 -15.96 20.09 -12.66
CA PRO A 41 -15.94 19.82 -11.22
C PRO A 41 -17.31 19.55 -10.58
N ALA A 42 -18.36 20.26 -11.01
CA ALA A 42 -19.72 20.13 -10.51
C ALA A 42 -20.36 18.75 -10.81
N GLU A 43 -19.90 18.06 -11.86
CA GLU A 43 -20.38 16.74 -12.28
C GLU A 43 -19.34 15.63 -12.03
N SER A 44 -18.15 16.01 -11.59
CA SER A 44 -17.03 15.09 -11.41
C SER A 44 -17.33 14.09 -10.27
N PRO A 45 -17.11 12.79 -10.50
CA PRO A 45 -17.31 11.78 -9.47
C PRO A 45 -16.29 11.91 -8.33
N PHE A 46 -15.19 12.65 -8.51
CA PHE A 46 -14.19 12.85 -7.45
C PHE A 46 -14.79 13.55 -6.24
N ASN A 47 -15.73 14.49 -6.44
CA ASN A 47 -16.36 15.28 -5.37
C ASN A 47 -17.50 14.54 -4.66
N ARG A 48 -17.76 13.27 -4.97
CA ARG A 48 -18.81 12.49 -4.32
C ARG A 48 -18.39 12.14 -2.89
N PRO A 49 -19.20 12.49 -1.87
CA PRO A 49 -18.95 12.07 -0.50
C PRO A 49 -19.25 10.59 -0.31
N ILE A 50 -18.61 9.97 0.68
CA ILE A 50 -18.86 8.59 1.10
C ILE A 50 -19.38 8.61 2.54
N HIS A 51 -20.56 8.04 2.76
CA HIS A 51 -21.20 8.00 4.08
C HIS A 51 -20.93 6.66 4.76
N LEU A 52 -20.45 6.70 6.00
CA LEU A 52 -20.14 5.50 6.78
C LEU A 52 -21.32 5.12 7.66
N LYS A 53 -21.39 3.84 8.04
CA LYS A 53 -22.43 3.30 8.96
C LYS A 53 -22.35 3.93 10.34
N SER A 54 -21.19 4.48 10.71
CA SER A 54 -20.97 5.25 11.95
C SER A 54 -21.64 6.62 11.96
N GLY A 55 -22.14 7.11 10.81
CA GLY A 55 -22.64 8.47 10.63
C GLY A 55 -21.58 9.48 10.22
N LYS A 56 -20.30 9.09 10.18
CA LYS A 56 -19.22 9.94 9.62
C LYS A 56 -19.36 10.05 8.10
N THR A 57 -18.85 11.14 7.54
CA THR A 57 -18.81 11.38 6.09
C THR A 57 -17.37 11.66 5.66
N ILE A 58 -16.93 11.00 4.60
CA ILE A 58 -15.70 11.32 3.88
C ILE A 58 -16.09 12.26 2.74
N GLY A 59 -15.54 13.48 2.73
CA GLY A 59 -16.04 14.55 1.85
C GLY A 59 -15.82 14.35 0.35
N ASN A 60 -14.96 13.42 -0.06
CA ASN A 60 -14.72 13.12 -1.47
C ASN A 60 -14.22 11.69 -1.71
N SER A 61 -14.22 11.26 -2.97
CA SER A 61 -13.87 9.91 -3.41
C SER A 61 -12.37 9.75 -3.74
N LEU A 62 -11.50 10.51 -3.05
CA LEU A 62 -10.04 10.43 -3.21
C LEU A 62 -9.39 10.08 -1.86
N CYS A 63 -8.36 9.24 -1.91
CA CYS A 63 -7.74 8.66 -0.73
C CYS A 63 -6.20 8.73 -0.79
N ILE A 64 -5.54 9.10 0.31
CA ILE A 64 -4.08 8.93 0.45
C ILE A 64 -3.77 7.59 1.11
N LEU A 65 -2.96 6.78 0.43
CA LEU A 65 -2.55 5.45 0.88
C LEU A 65 -1.30 5.52 1.77
N PRO A 66 -1.11 4.57 2.70
CA PRO A 66 0.06 4.52 3.57
C PRO A 66 1.40 4.50 2.80
N MET A 67 2.33 5.38 3.18
CA MET A 67 3.67 5.51 2.59
C MET A 67 4.74 5.75 3.66
N GLU A 68 5.52 4.71 3.95
CA GLU A 68 6.59 4.74 4.95
C GLU A 68 7.81 5.56 4.53
N GLY A 69 8.34 6.35 5.47
CA GLY A 69 9.50 7.22 5.28
C GLY A 69 10.87 6.57 5.49
N TRP A 70 10.98 5.52 6.30
CA TRP A 70 12.27 4.96 6.74
C TRP A 70 13.18 6.02 7.40
N ASP A 71 12.57 6.98 8.07
CA ASP A 71 13.22 8.20 8.57
C ASP A 71 12.79 8.61 9.98
N GLY A 72 12.14 7.70 10.72
CA GLY A 72 11.96 7.86 12.16
C GLY A 72 13.27 7.73 12.92
N THR A 73 13.25 8.01 14.21
CA THR A 73 14.37 7.70 15.10
C THR A 73 14.44 6.18 15.36
N THR A 74 15.54 5.70 15.94
CA THR A 74 15.71 4.27 16.24
C THR A 74 14.77 3.77 17.35
N ASP A 75 14.31 4.66 18.22
CA ASP A 75 13.25 4.46 19.21
C ASP A 75 11.84 4.70 18.63
N GLY A 76 11.69 4.89 17.32
CA GLY A 76 10.40 4.88 16.63
C GLY A 76 9.61 6.19 16.70
N ARG A 77 10.27 7.32 16.98
CA ARG A 77 9.67 8.66 16.97
C ARG A 77 9.70 9.28 15.58
N PRO A 78 8.75 10.17 15.26
CA PRO A 78 8.76 10.91 14.01
C PRO A 78 9.86 11.97 13.98
N THR A 79 10.40 12.22 12.79
CA THR A 79 11.36 13.30 12.51
C THR A 79 10.73 14.40 11.67
N ASP A 80 11.49 15.44 11.33
CA ASP A 80 11.02 16.49 10.43
C ASP A 80 10.66 15.97 9.04
N PHE A 81 11.31 14.90 8.56
CA PHE A 81 10.92 14.23 7.32
C PHE A 81 9.54 13.59 7.45
N THR A 82 9.26 12.95 8.58
CA THR A 82 7.93 12.41 8.91
C THR A 82 6.88 13.53 8.90
N ARG A 83 7.14 14.63 9.63
CA ARG A 83 6.21 15.79 9.70
C ARG A 83 5.96 16.40 8.32
N ASN A 84 7.01 16.59 7.52
CA ASN A 84 6.88 17.09 6.15
C ASN A 84 6.04 16.17 5.25
N ARG A 85 6.18 14.85 5.41
CA ARG A 85 5.37 13.88 4.65
C ARG A 85 3.91 13.93 5.06
N TRP A 86 3.61 14.00 6.35
CA TRP A 86 2.23 14.10 6.84
C TRP A 86 1.59 15.43 6.45
N LYS A 87 2.36 16.52 6.41
CA LYS A 87 1.90 17.80 5.84
C LYS A 87 1.46 17.64 4.38
N LYS A 88 2.21 16.90 3.56
CA LYS A 88 1.80 16.62 2.17
C LYS A 88 0.49 15.85 2.07
N PHE A 89 0.24 14.94 3.00
CA PHE A 89 -1.03 14.22 3.06
C PHE A 89 -2.16 15.18 3.45
N ALA A 90 -1.92 16.04 4.45
CA ALA A 90 -2.87 17.05 4.92
C ALA A 90 -3.30 18.00 3.80
N ILE A 91 -2.36 18.53 3.00
CA ILE A 91 -2.64 19.50 1.93
C ILE A 91 -3.09 18.85 0.61
N SER A 92 -3.32 17.54 0.58
CA SER A 92 -3.58 16.83 -0.67
C SER A 92 -4.96 17.12 -1.26
N GLY A 93 -5.92 17.51 -0.42
CA GLY A 93 -7.34 17.68 -0.78
C GLY A 93 -8.16 16.40 -0.70
N ALA A 94 -7.52 15.23 -0.57
CA ALA A 94 -8.23 13.99 -0.27
C ALA A 94 -8.86 14.06 1.13
N LYS A 95 -10.05 13.48 1.27
CA LYS A 95 -10.79 13.47 2.55
C LYS A 95 -10.69 12.14 3.29
N LEU A 96 -9.97 11.17 2.73
CA LEU A 96 -9.59 9.92 3.39
C LEU A 96 -8.06 9.78 3.42
N LEU A 97 -7.47 9.80 4.61
CA LEU A 97 -6.08 9.43 4.82
C LEU A 97 -6.05 8.02 5.41
N PHE A 98 -5.84 6.99 4.59
CA PHE A 98 -6.20 5.62 4.99
C PHE A 98 -5.37 5.07 6.15
N GLY A 99 -4.13 5.53 6.29
CA GLY A 99 -3.28 5.08 7.39
C GLY A 99 -2.00 5.88 7.56
N CYS A 100 -1.86 7.02 6.88
CA CYS A 100 -0.66 7.85 6.76
C CYS A 100 0.63 7.08 6.38
N GLU A 101 1.20 6.33 7.32
CA GLU A 101 2.29 5.39 7.06
C GLU A 101 2.23 4.16 7.97
N ALA A 102 3.05 3.15 7.67
CA ALA A 102 3.07 1.90 8.42
C ALA A 102 3.76 2.09 9.78
N VAL A 103 3.00 2.01 10.87
CA VAL A 103 3.47 2.16 12.25
C VAL A 103 3.54 0.79 12.92
N ALA A 104 4.72 0.42 13.43
CA ALA A 104 4.91 -0.84 14.10
C ALA A 104 4.23 -0.84 15.48
N VAL A 105 3.57 -1.96 15.83
CA VAL A 105 2.93 -2.13 17.15
C VAL A 105 3.93 -2.44 18.26
N CYS A 106 5.17 -2.80 17.89
CA CYS A 106 6.27 -3.04 18.82
C CYS A 106 7.63 -2.89 18.12
N HIS A 107 8.70 -2.65 18.89
CA HIS A 107 10.04 -2.48 18.33
C HIS A 107 10.55 -3.72 17.59
N ALA A 108 10.26 -4.93 18.08
CA ALA A 108 10.67 -6.17 17.45
C ALA A 108 9.95 -6.41 16.10
N GLY A 109 8.79 -5.78 15.91
CA GLY A 109 7.97 -5.86 14.70
C GLY A 109 8.38 -4.89 13.59
N LYS A 110 9.45 -4.10 13.76
CA LYS A 110 9.88 -3.10 12.77
C LYS A 110 10.50 -3.70 11.50
N ALA A 111 10.16 -3.17 10.33
CA ALA A 111 10.70 -3.53 9.02
C ALA A 111 12.11 -2.96 8.75
N ASN A 112 12.49 -1.92 9.51
CA ASN A 112 13.79 -1.26 9.48
C ASN A 112 14.02 -0.52 10.82
N PRO A 113 15.27 -0.13 11.14
CA PRO A 113 15.58 0.54 12.40
C PRO A 113 14.82 1.84 12.64
N ASN A 114 14.43 2.54 11.58
CA ASN A 114 13.83 3.87 11.59
C ASN A 114 12.32 3.85 11.35
N GLN A 115 11.67 2.69 11.47
CA GLN A 115 10.22 2.61 11.40
C GLN A 115 9.61 3.18 12.69
N LEU A 116 8.55 3.98 12.53
CA LEU A 116 7.77 4.49 13.66
C LEU A 116 7.17 3.36 14.49
N VAL A 117 7.07 3.57 15.81
CA VAL A 117 6.44 2.64 16.74
C VAL A 117 5.44 3.43 17.57
N LEU A 118 4.19 2.95 17.67
CA LEU A 118 3.21 3.53 18.58
C LEU A 118 3.20 2.76 19.90
N ASN A 119 3.69 3.40 20.95
CA ASN A 119 3.67 2.89 22.33
C ASN A 119 3.48 4.06 23.30
N THR A 120 3.53 3.81 24.60
CA THR A 120 3.35 4.85 25.62
C THR A 120 4.40 5.97 25.55
N GLU A 121 5.64 5.66 25.17
CA GLU A 121 6.75 6.62 25.12
C GLU A 121 6.70 7.55 23.90
N THR A 122 6.11 7.07 22.79
CA THR A 122 5.94 7.82 21.54
C THR A 122 4.53 8.40 21.37
N PHE A 123 3.60 8.08 22.28
CA PHE A 123 2.20 8.49 22.18
C PHE A 123 2.00 10.00 21.95
N SER A 124 2.73 10.85 22.70
CA SER A 124 2.65 12.31 22.53
C SER A 124 3.07 12.77 21.14
N ASP A 125 4.04 12.10 20.52
CA ASP A 125 4.48 12.45 19.17
C ASP A 125 3.37 12.21 18.12
N PHE A 126 2.56 11.17 18.31
CA PHE A 126 1.42 10.87 17.45
C PHE A 126 0.24 11.83 17.67
N VAL A 127 0.03 12.30 18.90
CA VAL A 127 -0.90 13.40 19.19
C VAL A 127 -0.46 14.63 18.38
N ASP A 128 0.81 15.02 18.49
CA ASP A 128 1.35 16.20 17.81
C ASP A 128 1.27 16.09 16.28
N LEU A 129 1.63 14.92 15.72
CA LEU A 129 1.50 14.66 14.29
C LEU A 129 0.07 14.82 13.80
N ARG A 130 -0.91 14.28 14.55
CA ARG A 130 -2.32 14.39 14.17
C ARG A 130 -2.82 15.82 14.29
N GLN A 131 -2.45 16.56 15.34
CA GLN A 131 -2.85 17.97 15.49
C GLN A 131 -2.26 18.85 14.39
N GLN A 132 -0.99 18.63 14.03
CA GLN A 132 -0.36 19.33 12.92
C GLN A 132 -1.06 19.03 11.58
N LEU A 133 -1.43 17.76 11.34
CA LEU A 133 -2.18 17.35 10.16
C LEU A 133 -3.55 18.06 10.09
N LEU A 134 -4.31 18.08 11.18
CA LEU A 134 -5.60 18.81 11.22
C LEU A 134 -5.43 20.30 10.94
N LYS A 135 -4.40 20.92 11.55
CA LYS A 135 -4.08 22.33 11.33
C LYS A 135 -3.74 22.60 9.87
N ASP A 136 -2.80 21.86 9.28
CA ASP A 136 -2.39 22.04 7.88
C ASP A 136 -3.56 21.80 6.91
N HIS A 137 -4.45 20.85 7.20
CA HIS A 137 -5.64 20.61 6.39
C HIS A 137 -6.67 21.75 6.53
N THR A 138 -6.89 22.24 7.75
CA THR A 138 -7.78 23.38 8.02
C THR A 138 -7.28 24.65 7.33
N GLU A 139 -5.97 24.92 7.39
CA GLU A 139 -5.36 26.06 6.69
C GLU A 139 -5.53 25.97 5.17
N ALA A 140 -5.48 24.76 4.60
CA ALA A 140 -5.61 24.54 3.17
C ALA A 140 -7.07 24.46 2.67
N PHE A 141 -7.99 23.95 3.48
CA PHE A 141 -9.35 23.56 3.05
C PHE A 141 -10.49 24.04 3.96
N GLY A 142 -10.19 24.83 4.99
CA GLY A 142 -11.15 25.54 5.83
C GLY A 142 -11.67 24.80 7.06
N ASN A 143 -11.86 23.48 7.00
CA ASN A 143 -12.25 22.65 8.16
C ASN A 143 -11.85 21.17 7.95
N THR A 144 -12.11 20.35 8.97
CA THR A 144 -11.85 18.89 8.93
C THR A 144 -13.08 18.05 9.25
N ASP A 145 -14.29 18.60 9.13
CA ASP A 145 -15.53 17.91 9.56
C ASP A 145 -15.84 16.65 8.72
N ASP A 146 -15.31 16.62 7.50
CA ASP A 146 -15.45 15.56 6.50
C ASP A 146 -14.13 14.82 6.22
N LEU A 147 -13.09 15.04 7.04
CA LEU A 147 -11.78 14.41 6.93
C LEU A 147 -11.71 13.19 7.86
N LEU A 148 -11.44 12.01 7.28
CA LEU A 148 -11.24 10.78 8.04
C LEU A 148 -9.78 10.35 8.03
N ILE A 149 -9.17 10.21 9.22
CA ILE A 149 -7.75 9.94 9.38
C ILE A 149 -7.52 8.58 10.07
N GLY A 150 -6.96 7.64 9.33
CA GLY A 150 -6.53 6.35 9.84
C GLY A 150 -5.06 6.32 10.23
N LEU A 151 -4.70 5.34 11.07
CA LEU A 151 -3.31 4.96 11.33
C LEU A 151 -3.09 3.49 10.96
N GLN A 152 -2.13 3.19 10.08
CA GLN A 152 -1.83 1.81 9.70
C GLN A 152 -0.97 1.14 10.77
N LEU A 153 -1.54 0.16 11.46
CA LEU A 153 -0.84 -0.68 12.43
C LEU A 153 -0.25 -1.92 11.74
N THR A 154 1.02 -2.20 12.01
CA THR A 154 1.74 -3.30 11.36
C THR A 154 2.65 -4.08 12.31
N HIS A 155 2.87 -5.34 11.98
CA HIS A 155 4.00 -6.15 12.43
C HIS A 155 4.67 -6.73 11.19
N SER A 156 6.01 -6.59 11.09
CA SER A 156 6.68 -6.81 9.81
C SER A 156 6.91 -8.28 9.47
N GLY A 157 6.72 -9.17 10.45
CA GLY A 157 6.75 -10.63 10.25
C GLY A 157 8.07 -11.09 9.63
N ARG A 158 7.98 -11.79 8.51
CA ARG A 158 9.13 -12.17 7.68
C ARG A 158 10.10 -11.04 7.37
N PHE A 159 9.63 -9.80 7.29
CA PHE A 159 10.43 -8.62 6.93
C PHE A 159 10.97 -7.83 8.12
N CYS A 160 10.90 -8.36 9.35
CA CYS A 160 11.46 -7.71 10.53
C CYS A 160 12.97 -7.48 10.40
N LYS A 161 13.41 -6.23 10.60
CA LYS A 161 14.82 -5.80 10.67
C LYS A 161 14.98 -4.65 11.69
N PRO A 162 14.70 -4.89 12.98
CA PRO A 162 14.56 -3.81 13.96
C PRO A 162 15.88 -3.09 14.31
N LYS A 163 17.03 -3.73 14.04
CA LYS A 163 18.37 -3.24 14.43
C LYS A 163 19.32 -3.00 13.24
N SER A 164 18.94 -3.37 12.02
CA SER A 164 19.78 -3.22 10.83
C SER A 164 18.95 -2.92 9.59
N HIS A 165 19.46 -2.14 8.64
CA HIS A 165 18.81 -2.02 7.32
C HIS A 165 19.03 -3.26 6.44
N LYS A 166 19.95 -4.16 6.82
CA LYS A 166 20.37 -5.32 6.01
C LYS A 166 19.99 -6.66 6.64
N ALA A 167 20.27 -6.84 7.93
CA ALA A 167 20.08 -8.14 8.60
C ALA A 167 18.63 -8.35 9.04
N PHE A 168 18.06 -9.50 8.68
CA PHE A 168 16.72 -9.92 9.09
C PHE A 168 16.72 -10.54 10.49
N GLU A 169 15.73 -10.13 11.30
CA GLU A 169 15.31 -10.80 12.54
C GLU A 169 13.86 -11.28 12.35
N SER A 170 13.66 -12.05 11.28
CA SER A 170 12.35 -12.47 10.79
C SER A 170 11.51 -13.17 11.86
N LYS A 171 10.20 -12.90 11.83
CA LYS A 171 9.19 -13.58 12.64
C LYS A 171 8.20 -14.25 11.69
N ILE A 172 8.41 -15.53 11.40
CA ILE A 172 7.66 -16.27 10.38
C ILE A 172 6.61 -17.18 11.00
N LEU A 173 5.54 -17.46 10.26
CA LEU A 173 4.47 -18.35 10.71
C LEU A 173 4.70 -19.81 10.30
N TYR A 174 5.41 -20.03 9.19
CA TYR A 174 5.72 -21.32 8.62
C TYR A 174 6.98 -21.23 7.75
N SER A 175 7.58 -22.39 7.46
CA SER A 175 8.72 -22.50 6.54
C SER A 175 8.23 -22.42 5.10
N HIS A 176 8.49 -21.29 4.43
CA HIS A 176 8.02 -21.05 3.06
C HIS A 176 9.08 -21.51 2.04
N PRO A 177 8.74 -22.34 1.04
CA PRO A 177 9.72 -22.97 0.15
C PRO A 177 10.61 -21.97 -0.62
N PHE A 178 10.02 -20.89 -1.16
CA PHE A 178 10.77 -19.86 -1.88
C PHE A 178 11.26 -18.70 -0.99
N LEU A 179 10.39 -18.17 -0.13
CA LEU A 179 10.71 -16.96 0.64
C LEU A 179 11.75 -17.20 1.74
N ASN A 180 11.86 -18.41 2.30
CA ASN A 180 12.95 -18.71 3.26
C ASN A 180 14.31 -18.52 2.59
N SER A 181 14.56 -19.22 1.49
CA SER A 181 15.80 -19.11 0.72
C SER A 181 16.06 -17.67 0.26
N LYS A 182 15.03 -17.00 -0.30
CA LYS A 182 15.15 -15.62 -0.81
C LYS A 182 15.60 -14.61 0.23
N PHE A 183 15.23 -14.79 1.49
CA PHE A 183 15.57 -13.87 2.58
C PHE A 183 16.55 -14.49 3.59
N GLY A 184 17.28 -15.54 3.21
CA GLY A 184 18.38 -16.11 3.99
C GLY A 184 17.97 -16.85 5.26
N MET A 185 16.73 -17.35 5.32
CA MET A 185 16.27 -18.24 6.39
C MET A 185 16.52 -19.70 5.99
N THR A 186 17.02 -20.50 6.94
CA THR A 186 17.16 -21.95 6.78
C THR A 186 15.79 -22.64 6.82
N PRO A 187 15.66 -23.90 6.36
CA PRO A 187 14.41 -24.65 6.45
C PRO A 187 13.90 -24.85 7.89
N ASP A 188 14.81 -24.92 8.86
CA ASP A 188 14.58 -25.08 10.31
C ASP A 188 14.50 -23.76 11.08
N TYR A 189 14.43 -22.61 10.38
CA TYR A 189 14.30 -21.30 11.02
C TYR A 189 13.06 -21.28 11.94
N PRO A 190 13.17 -20.78 13.18
CA PRO A 190 12.10 -20.87 14.16
C PRO A 190 10.85 -20.10 13.71
N VAL A 191 9.70 -20.78 13.80
CA VAL A 191 8.38 -20.18 13.60
C VAL A 191 7.86 -19.59 14.91
N LEU A 192 6.99 -18.59 14.83
CA LEU A 192 6.31 -18.04 16.00
C LEU A 192 5.48 -19.13 16.71
N THR A 193 5.53 -19.17 18.04
CA THR A 193 4.61 -19.99 18.84
C THR A 193 3.23 -19.34 18.91
N ASP A 194 2.21 -20.10 19.30
CA ASP A 194 0.85 -19.55 19.44
C ASP A 194 0.80 -18.48 20.55
N GLU A 195 1.57 -18.63 21.63
CA GLU A 195 1.67 -17.63 22.71
C GLU A 195 2.35 -16.34 22.24
N ALA A 196 3.38 -16.46 21.39
CA ALA A 196 4.03 -15.28 20.81
C ALA A 196 3.07 -14.53 19.87
N ILE A 197 2.20 -15.25 19.15
CA ILE A 197 1.15 -14.64 18.33
C ILE A 197 0.12 -13.92 19.21
N ASP A 198 -0.31 -14.53 20.32
CA ASP A 198 -1.23 -13.89 21.27
C ASP A 198 -0.65 -12.58 21.81
N GLN A 199 0.64 -12.57 22.17
CA GLN A 199 1.32 -11.35 22.63
C GLN A 199 1.34 -10.26 21.55
N ILE A 200 1.52 -10.63 20.27
CA ILE A 200 1.45 -9.67 19.17
C ILE A 200 0.02 -9.11 19.03
N ILE A 201 -1.01 -9.95 19.19
CA ILE A 201 -2.41 -9.49 19.17
C ILE A 201 -2.64 -8.44 20.27
N GLU A 202 -2.16 -8.69 21.50
CA GLU A 202 -2.25 -7.70 22.59
C GLU A 202 -1.51 -6.40 22.28
N GLN A 203 -0.37 -6.45 21.58
CA GLN A 203 0.33 -5.25 21.12
C GLN A 203 -0.47 -4.44 20.09
N TYR A 204 -1.18 -5.12 19.18
CA TYR A 204 -2.10 -4.45 18.25
C TYR A 204 -3.23 -3.74 19.00
N ILE A 205 -3.83 -4.41 20.00
CA ILE A 205 -4.92 -3.84 20.81
C ILE A 205 -4.41 -2.62 21.59
N ALA A 206 -3.25 -2.72 22.25
CA ALA A 206 -2.64 -1.62 22.98
C ALA A 206 -2.33 -0.41 22.08
N ALA A 207 -1.76 -0.65 20.89
CA ALA A 207 -1.48 0.41 19.93
C ALA A 207 -2.77 1.07 19.40
N ALA A 208 -3.84 0.29 19.17
CA ALA A 208 -5.12 0.83 18.74
C ALA A 208 -5.79 1.72 19.81
N VAL A 209 -5.70 1.33 21.09
CA VAL A 209 -6.15 2.17 22.21
C VAL A 209 -5.41 3.50 22.23
N LEU A 210 -4.09 3.49 22.01
CA LEU A 210 -3.30 4.72 21.91
C LEU A 210 -3.68 5.54 20.66
N ALA A 211 -3.93 4.90 19.52
CA ALA A 211 -4.36 5.60 18.31
C ALA A 211 -5.71 6.31 18.52
N GLN A 212 -6.68 5.65 19.16
CA GLN A 212 -7.94 6.28 19.53
C GLN A 212 -7.73 7.49 20.45
N LYS A 213 -6.91 7.34 21.50
CA LYS A 213 -6.59 8.42 22.43
C LYS A 213 -5.87 9.60 21.75
N ALA A 214 -5.06 9.32 20.74
CA ALA A 214 -4.42 10.37 19.93
C ALA A 214 -5.41 11.08 19.00
N GLY A 215 -6.62 10.53 18.83
CA GLY A 215 -7.72 11.10 18.07
C GLY A 215 -7.91 10.50 16.67
N PHE A 216 -7.14 9.48 16.28
CA PHE A 216 -7.33 8.84 14.98
C PHE A 216 -8.74 8.27 14.86
N ASP A 217 -9.35 8.41 13.68
CA ASP A 217 -10.72 8.00 13.43
C ASP A 217 -10.86 6.49 13.33
N PHE A 218 -9.82 5.84 12.81
CA PHE A 218 -9.75 4.41 12.64
C PHE A 218 -8.31 3.89 12.68
N VAL A 219 -8.17 2.59 12.82
CA VAL A 219 -6.90 1.89 12.59
C VAL A 219 -7.02 0.95 11.39
N ASP A 220 -6.00 0.95 10.54
CA ASP A 220 -5.84 -0.03 9.46
C ASP A 220 -5.04 -1.22 9.98
N ILE A 221 -5.67 -2.40 10.02
CA ILE A 221 -5.01 -3.66 10.37
C ILE A 221 -4.42 -4.27 9.10
N LYS A 222 -3.13 -4.01 8.89
CA LYS A 222 -2.43 -4.35 7.64
C LYS A 222 -2.39 -5.86 7.36
N HIS A 223 -3.11 -6.28 6.30
CA HIS A 223 -3.15 -7.65 5.77
C HIS A 223 -2.65 -7.70 4.31
N CYS A 224 -1.60 -6.94 4.01
CA CYS A 224 -1.05 -6.87 2.66
C CYS A 224 0.46 -7.12 2.60
N HIS A 225 0.94 -7.35 1.38
CA HIS A 225 2.35 -7.26 0.97
C HIS A 225 3.31 -8.27 1.59
N GLY A 226 2.77 -9.39 2.12
CA GLY A 226 3.57 -10.45 2.75
C GLY A 226 4.05 -10.11 4.17
N TYR A 227 3.57 -9.01 4.76
CA TYR A 227 3.77 -8.73 6.19
C TYR A 227 2.92 -9.68 7.05
N LEU A 228 3.10 -9.66 8.37
CA LEU A 228 2.60 -10.73 9.25
C LEU A 228 1.10 -11.02 9.05
N GLY A 229 0.24 -10.00 9.02
CA GLY A 229 -1.20 -10.18 8.79
C GLY A 229 -1.52 -10.87 7.45
N HIS A 230 -0.76 -10.57 6.40
CA HIS A 230 -0.90 -11.26 5.11
C HIS A 230 -0.36 -12.69 5.14
N GLU A 231 0.75 -12.92 5.85
CA GLU A 231 1.36 -14.25 5.99
C GLU A 231 0.43 -15.25 6.69
N PHE A 232 -0.44 -14.79 7.60
CA PHE A 232 -1.49 -15.63 8.19
C PHE A 232 -2.42 -16.22 7.12
N LEU A 233 -2.77 -15.44 6.10
CA LEU A 233 -3.69 -15.88 5.05
C LEU A 233 -3.12 -17.01 4.19
N SER A 234 -1.78 -17.12 4.11
CA SER A 234 -1.06 -18.19 3.42
C SER A 234 -0.48 -19.26 4.36
N ALA A 235 -0.78 -19.23 5.66
CA ALA A 235 -0.30 -20.19 6.66
C ALA A 235 -1.01 -21.57 6.59
N VAL A 236 -1.17 -22.12 5.39
CA VAL A 236 -1.88 -23.38 5.10
C VAL A 236 -1.20 -24.60 5.71
N SER A 237 0.11 -24.56 5.89
CA SER A 237 0.92 -25.65 6.46
C SER A 237 1.27 -25.44 7.94
N ARG A 238 0.85 -24.32 8.54
CA ARG A 238 1.09 -24.05 9.96
C ARG A 238 0.18 -24.92 10.82
N GLU A 239 0.76 -25.60 11.80
CA GLU A 239 0.02 -26.32 12.83
C GLU A 239 -0.51 -25.37 13.93
N GLY A 240 -1.37 -25.90 14.81
CA GLY A 240 -1.93 -25.13 15.92
C GLY A 240 -3.15 -24.29 15.53
N ARG A 241 -3.56 -23.38 16.42
CA ARG A 241 -4.86 -22.69 16.29
C ARG A 241 -4.85 -21.50 15.31
N TYR A 242 -3.69 -21.23 14.73
CA TYR A 242 -3.40 -20.08 13.89
C TYR A 242 -3.00 -20.44 12.44
N GLY A 243 -3.14 -21.72 12.06
CA GLY A 243 -2.78 -22.22 10.74
C GLY A 243 -3.70 -23.32 10.23
N GLY A 244 -3.47 -23.76 8.99
CA GLY A 244 -4.27 -24.78 8.33
C GLY A 244 -5.57 -24.19 7.76
N SER A 245 -6.69 -24.43 8.44
CA SER A 245 -8.01 -24.03 7.97
C SER A 245 -8.18 -22.51 7.86
N PHE A 246 -9.07 -22.07 6.98
CA PHE A 246 -9.43 -20.64 6.85
C PHE A 246 -9.86 -20.03 8.20
N ASP A 247 -10.60 -20.78 9.02
CA ASP A 247 -10.99 -20.33 10.37
C ASP A 247 -9.76 -20.02 11.24
N ASN A 248 -8.81 -20.94 11.30
CA ASN A 248 -7.60 -20.76 12.11
C ASN A 248 -6.70 -19.65 11.56
N ARG A 249 -6.52 -19.58 10.23
CA ARG A 249 -5.71 -18.54 9.57
C ARG A 249 -6.28 -17.14 9.78
N THR A 250 -7.59 -17.00 9.86
CA THR A 250 -8.26 -15.71 10.12
C THR A 250 -8.47 -15.40 11.61
N ARG A 251 -8.14 -16.33 12.52
CA ARG A 251 -8.24 -16.12 13.98
C ARG A 251 -7.44 -14.91 14.45
N TYR A 252 -6.27 -14.67 13.85
CA TYR A 252 -5.44 -13.52 14.14
C TYR A 252 -6.20 -12.19 13.98
N LEU A 253 -6.82 -11.97 12.81
CA LEU A 253 -7.65 -10.78 12.57
C LEU A 253 -8.83 -10.71 13.53
N ARG A 254 -9.56 -11.81 13.71
CA ARG A 254 -10.76 -11.84 14.56
C ARG A 254 -10.45 -11.46 16.00
N ASN A 255 -9.36 -11.98 16.56
CA ASN A 255 -8.93 -11.68 17.92
C ASN A 255 -8.51 -10.20 18.06
N ILE A 256 -7.78 -9.65 17.07
CA ILE A 256 -7.44 -8.21 17.04
C ILE A 256 -8.71 -7.36 16.99
N VAL A 257 -9.63 -7.66 16.07
CA VAL A 257 -10.87 -6.88 15.92
C VAL A 257 -11.72 -6.94 17.18
N ALA A 258 -11.90 -8.13 17.77
CA ALA A 258 -12.65 -8.30 19.01
C ALA A 258 -12.02 -7.52 20.18
N GLY A 259 -10.70 -7.61 20.34
CA GLY A 259 -9.97 -6.90 21.39
C GLY A 259 -10.02 -5.37 21.22
N ILE A 260 -9.87 -4.85 20.00
CA ILE A 260 -9.99 -3.41 19.72
C ILE A 260 -11.40 -2.92 20.02
N ARG A 261 -12.43 -3.64 19.57
CA ARG A 261 -13.84 -3.28 19.84
C ARG A 261 -14.13 -3.18 21.34
N GLN A 262 -13.53 -4.06 22.14
CA GLN A 262 -13.67 -4.06 23.59
C GLN A 262 -12.88 -2.92 24.25
N ALA A 263 -11.61 -2.73 23.86
CA ALA A 263 -10.70 -1.83 24.56
C ALA A 263 -10.74 -0.37 24.06
N ALA A 264 -11.19 -0.14 22.83
CA ALA A 264 -11.27 1.16 22.16
C ALA A 264 -12.65 1.35 21.48
N PRO A 265 -13.76 1.34 22.23
CA PRO A 265 -15.10 1.44 21.66
C PRO A 265 -15.28 2.75 20.88
N GLY A 266 -15.85 2.66 19.68
CA GLY A 266 -16.04 3.81 18.77
C GLY A 266 -14.87 4.09 17.83
N LEU A 267 -13.70 3.48 18.02
CA LEU A 267 -12.64 3.47 17.01
C LEU A 267 -13.11 2.60 15.84
N GLU A 268 -13.09 3.16 14.63
CA GLU A 268 -13.38 2.38 13.42
C GLU A 268 -12.18 1.49 13.06
N ILE A 269 -12.41 0.45 12.26
CA ILE A 269 -11.38 -0.48 11.84
C ILE A 269 -11.44 -0.58 10.31
N GLY A 270 -10.28 -0.44 9.67
CA GLY A 270 -10.09 -0.71 8.26
C GLY A 270 -9.09 -1.84 8.03
N ILE A 271 -9.07 -2.38 6.80
CA ILE A 271 -8.12 -3.40 6.38
C ILE A 271 -7.53 -3.03 5.02
N ARG A 272 -6.21 -2.89 4.94
CA ARG A 272 -5.48 -2.94 3.68
C ARG A 272 -5.12 -4.38 3.35
N LEU A 273 -5.70 -4.92 2.28
CA LEU A 273 -5.65 -6.33 1.92
C LEU A 273 -4.94 -6.53 0.58
N SER A 274 -3.91 -7.39 0.56
CA SER A 274 -3.49 -8.00 -0.71
C SER A 274 -4.54 -9.03 -1.10
N ALA A 275 -5.46 -8.63 -1.99
CA ALA A 275 -6.60 -9.42 -2.42
C ALA A 275 -6.24 -10.60 -3.33
N PHE A 276 -5.03 -10.58 -3.86
CA PHE A 276 -4.41 -11.67 -4.60
C PHE A 276 -2.91 -11.60 -4.38
N ASP A 277 -2.29 -12.76 -4.40
CA ASP A 277 -0.86 -12.95 -4.45
C ASP A 277 -0.52 -14.03 -5.49
N MET A 278 0.75 -14.17 -5.80
CA MET A 278 1.24 -15.05 -6.85
C MET A 278 2.58 -15.63 -6.43
N LEU A 279 3.07 -16.62 -7.19
CA LEU A 279 4.42 -17.13 -7.06
C LEU A 279 5.44 -15.99 -6.97
N PRO A 280 6.49 -16.11 -6.14
CA PRO A 280 7.64 -15.22 -6.17
C PRO A 280 8.24 -15.16 -7.57
N PHE A 281 8.80 -14.01 -7.94
CA PHE A 281 9.52 -13.82 -9.19
C PHE A 281 11.01 -13.64 -8.92
N LYS A 282 11.81 -14.02 -9.92
CA LYS A 282 13.26 -13.83 -9.99
C LYS A 282 13.66 -13.15 -11.29
N LYS A 283 14.89 -12.65 -11.33
CA LYS A 283 15.48 -12.08 -12.53
C LYS A 283 15.81 -13.21 -13.51
N GLY A 284 15.20 -13.18 -14.69
CA GLY A 284 15.47 -14.13 -15.76
C GLY A 284 16.77 -13.81 -16.53
N PRO A 285 17.14 -14.66 -17.51
CA PRO A 285 18.40 -14.52 -18.26
C PRO A 285 18.57 -13.19 -18.99
N THR A 286 17.46 -12.57 -19.42
CA THR A 286 17.43 -11.27 -20.11
C THR A 286 17.23 -10.08 -19.15
N GLY A 287 17.19 -10.33 -17.84
CA GLY A 287 16.84 -9.33 -16.83
C GLY A 287 15.34 -9.14 -16.59
N THR A 288 14.49 -9.65 -17.48
CA THR A 288 13.02 -9.68 -17.30
C THR A 288 12.62 -10.61 -16.17
N GLY A 289 11.59 -10.23 -15.41
CA GLY A 289 11.04 -11.07 -14.35
C GLY A 289 10.49 -12.38 -14.90
N ILE A 290 10.78 -13.48 -14.23
CA ILE A 290 10.14 -14.77 -14.45
C ILE A 290 9.65 -15.33 -13.12
N PRO A 291 8.51 -16.04 -13.07
CA PRO A 291 8.06 -16.68 -11.85
C PRO A 291 9.06 -17.76 -11.40
N GLU A 292 9.10 -18.05 -10.11
CA GLU A 292 9.63 -19.31 -9.62
C GLU A 292 8.80 -20.47 -10.17
N SER A 293 9.34 -21.69 -10.11
CA SER A 293 8.69 -22.87 -10.68
C SER A 293 8.13 -23.75 -9.56
N ALA A 294 6.84 -24.06 -9.64
CA ALA A 294 6.15 -25.04 -8.81
C ALA A 294 5.02 -25.68 -9.63
N GLU A 295 4.73 -26.96 -9.40
CA GLU A 295 3.56 -27.62 -10.00
C GLU A 295 2.26 -27.14 -9.33
N GLU A 296 2.28 -27.02 -8.00
CA GLU A 296 1.22 -26.43 -7.19
C GLU A 296 1.81 -25.40 -6.21
N TYR A 297 1.08 -24.32 -5.97
CA TYR A 297 1.49 -23.23 -5.09
C TYR A 297 0.36 -22.77 -4.16
N PRO A 298 0.17 -23.45 -3.00
CA PRO A 298 -0.92 -23.15 -2.08
C PRO A 298 -0.67 -21.91 -1.20
N PHE A 299 0.45 -21.21 -1.39
CA PHE A 299 0.84 -20.05 -0.57
C PHE A 299 0.44 -18.71 -1.19
N ALA A 300 -0.17 -18.72 -2.37
CA ALA A 300 -0.77 -17.54 -3.00
C ALA A 300 -2.21 -17.34 -2.50
N PHE A 301 -2.39 -16.55 -1.45
CA PHE A 301 -3.74 -16.15 -1.03
C PHE A 301 -4.43 -15.37 -2.15
N GLY A 302 -5.65 -15.75 -2.49
CA GLY A 302 -6.38 -15.15 -3.62
C GLY A 302 -5.76 -15.44 -4.99
N GLY A 303 -5.00 -16.54 -5.12
CA GLY A 303 -4.34 -16.97 -6.35
C GLY A 303 -4.78 -18.36 -6.80
N THR A 304 -4.61 -18.63 -8.09
CA THR A 304 -4.85 -19.95 -8.70
C THR A 304 -3.89 -21.01 -8.15
N ALA A 305 -4.23 -22.29 -8.31
CA ALA A 305 -3.43 -23.41 -7.79
C ALA A 305 -1.99 -23.44 -8.34
N ASP A 306 -1.76 -22.95 -9.56
CA ASP A 306 -0.42 -22.79 -10.14
C ASP A 306 0.32 -21.53 -9.66
N GLY A 307 -0.36 -20.64 -8.94
CA GLY A 307 0.17 -19.37 -8.45
C GLY A 307 0.44 -18.32 -9.53
N LEU A 308 -0.15 -18.46 -10.73
CA LEU A 308 0.10 -17.61 -11.90
C LEU A 308 -1.09 -16.74 -12.34
N GLY A 309 -2.20 -16.76 -11.59
CA GLY A 309 -3.32 -15.84 -11.77
C GLY A 309 -4.09 -15.57 -10.48
N PRO A 310 -5.01 -14.60 -10.47
CA PRO A 310 -5.90 -14.37 -9.34
C PRO A 310 -7.02 -15.42 -9.31
N ASP A 311 -7.36 -15.89 -8.11
CA ASP A 311 -8.60 -16.61 -7.77
C ASP A 311 -9.18 -15.97 -6.51
N LEU A 312 -10.24 -15.19 -6.68
CA LEU A 312 -10.78 -14.38 -5.59
C LEU A 312 -11.73 -15.14 -4.66
N THR A 313 -11.86 -16.46 -4.79
CA THR A 313 -12.77 -17.27 -3.97
C THR A 313 -12.49 -17.10 -2.47
N GLU A 314 -11.24 -17.29 -2.05
CA GLU A 314 -10.86 -17.16 -0.64
C GLU A 314 -10.82 -15.69 -0.19
N THR A 315 -10.49 -14.77 -1.11
CA THR A 315 -10.54 -13.33 -0.87
C THR A 315 -11.97 -12.86 -0.57
N LYS A 316 -12.97 -13.34 -1.31
CA LYS A 316 -14.39 -13.08 -1.04
C LYS A 316 -14.79 -13.65 0.32
N ALA A 317 -14.35 -14.86 0.68
CA ALA A 317 -14.59 -15.41 2.01
C ALA A 317 -14.00 -14.53 3.13
N PHE A 318 -12.80 -13.97 2.92
CA PHE A 318 -12.17 -13.05 3.85
C PHE A 318 -12.92 -11.71 3.97
N LEU A 319 -13.40 -11.14 2.87
CA LEU A 319 -14.20 -9.91 2.92
C LEU A 319 -15.56 -10.13 3.58
N ALA A 320 -16.22 -11.27 3.32
CA ALA A 320 -17.45 -11.65 4.02
C ALA A 320 -17.21 -11.79 5.54
N LEU A 321 -16.09 -12.38 5.94
CA LEU A 321 -15.68 -12.41 7.34
C LEU A 321 -15.46 -10.99 7.89
N ALA A 322 -14.68 -10.14 7.21
CA ALA A 322 -14.42 -8.77 7.64
C ALA A 322 -15.72 -7.97 7.83
N GLU A 323 -16.66 -8.08 6.89
CA GLU A 323 -17.97 -7.47 6.98
C GLU A 323 -18.77 -7.98 8.19
N SER A 324 -18.74 -9.30 8.46
CA SER A 324 -19.39 -9.89 9.63
C SER A 324 -18.82 -9.40 10.97
N LEU A 325 -17.56 -8.94 10.97
CA LEU A 325 -16.91 -8.31 12.12
C LEU A 325 -17.21 -6.79 12.22
N GLY A 326 -18.03 -6.27 11.31
CA GLY A 326 -18.40 -4.86 11.22
C GLY A 326 -17.29 -3.95 10.67
N VAL A 327 -16.30 -4.51 9.97
CA VAL A 327 -15.32 -3.72 9.20
C VAL A 327 -16.01 -3.18 7.95
N GLN A 328 -15.87 -1.89 7.69
CA GLN A 328 -16.45 -1.25 6.51
C GLN A 328 -15.39 -0.74 5.52
N LEU A 329 -14.23 -0.27 6.01
CA LEU A 329 -13.19 0.34 5.19
C LEU A 329 -12.19 -0.70 4.70
N VAL A 330 -12.09 -0.90 3.39
CA VAL A 330 -11.16 -1.88 2.79
C VAL A 330 -10.34 -1.24 1.68
N CYS A 331 -9.02 -1.26 1.81
CA CYS A 331 -8.12 -0.87 0.73
C CYS A 331 -7.58 -2.11 0.02
N ILE A 332 -7.94 -2.26 -1.25
CA ILE A 332 -7.53 -3.39 -2.08
C ILE A 332 -6.18 -3.12 -2.74
N THR A 333 -5.31 -4.11 -2.66
CA THR A 333 -4.02 -4.15 -3.34
C THR A 333 -3.68 -5.60 -3.71
N GLY A 334 -2.46 -5.87 -4.18
CA GLY A 334 -2.05 -7.21 -4.58
C GLY A 334 -0.54 -7.41 -4.52
N GLY A 335 -0.13 -8.66 -4.32
CA GLY A 335 1.27 -9.05 -4.26
C GLY A 335 2.06 -8.40 -3.12
N SER A 336 3.39 -8.46 -3.26
CA SER A 336 4.41 -7.96 -2.34
C SER A 336 5.55 -7.23 -3.07
N PRO A 337 6.03 -6.10 -2.52
CA PRO A 337 7.16 -5.37 -3.10
C PRO A 337 8.50 -6.12 -2.95
N TYR A 338 8.54 -7.23 -2.21
CA TYR A 338 9.76 -7.99 -1.91
C TYR A 338 9.97 -9.19 -2.83
N TYR A 339 8.91 -9.76 -3.42
CA TYR A 339 9.05 -10.95 -4.25
C TYR A 339 8.32 -10.90 -5.59
N ASN A 340 7.28 -10.09 -5.75
CA ASN A 340 6.58 -9.89 -7.02
C ASN A 340 6.17 -8.40 -7.21
N PRO A 341 7.12 -7.45 -7.14
CA PRO A 341 6.82 -6.02 -7.08
C PRO A 341 6.01 -5.48 -8.26
N HIS A 342 6.10 -6.06 -9.46
CA HIS A 342 5.37 -5.58 -10.63
C HIS A 342 3.85 -5.68 -10.46
N LEU A 343 3.35 -6.64 -9.67
CA LEU A 343 1.92 -6.80 -9.38
C LEU A 343 1.39 -5.66 -8.52
N MET A 344 2.13 -5.33 -7.45
CA MET A 344 1.74 -4.28 -6.50
C MET A 344 1.90 -2.88 -7.09
N ARG A 345 2.97 -2.67 -7.85
CA ARG A 345 3.40 -1.36 -8.35
C ARG A 345 3.90 -1.46 -9.78
N PRO A 346 2.99 -1.53 -10.76
CA PRO A 346 3.39 -1.48 -12.16
C PRO A 346 4.27 -0.26 -12.42
N ALA A 347 5.43 -0.48 -13.04
CA ALA A 347 6.43 0.55 -13.27
C ALA A 347 7.28 0.19 -14.48
N LEU A 348 7.72 1.21 -15.23
CA LEU A 348 8.64 1.02 -16.34
C LEU A 348 10.09 0.84 -15.85
N PHE A 349 10.40 1.47 -14.72
CA PHE A 349 11.72 1.47 -14.10
C PHE A 349 11.64 0.71 -12.77
N PRO A 350 12.07 -0.56 -12.73
CA PRO A 350 12.06 -1.33 -11.50
C PRO A 350 13.04 -0.74 -10.46
N PRO A 351 12.89 -1.08 -9.17
CA PRO A 351 13.88 -0.74 -8.16
C PRO A 351 15.23 -1.45 -8.42
N SER A 352 16.28 -1.01 -7.73
CA SER A 352 17.65 -1.56 -7.88
C SER A 352 17.77 -3.07 -7.70
N ASP A 353 16.96 -3.64 -6.82
CA ASP A 353 16.91 -5.06 -6.48
C ASP A 353 15.86 -5.83 -7.32
N GLY A 354 15.27 -5.18 -8.32
CA GLY A 354 14.19 -5.71 -9.13
C GLY A 354 14.64 -6.38 -10.44
N TYR A 355 13.63 -6.63 -11.27
CA TYR A 355 13.75 -7.18 -12.62
C TYR A 355 12.96 -6.30 -13.59
N LEU A 356 13.27 -6.39 -14.88
CA LEU A 356 12.48 -5.70 -15.90
C LEU A 356 11.05 -6.25 -15.94
N PRO A 357 10.02 -5.42 -16.21
CA PRO A 357 8.63 -5.85 -16.15
C PRO A 357 8.37 -7.10 -17.00
N PRO A 358 7.74 -8.15 -16.45
CA PRO A 358 7.42 -9.37 -17.19
C PRO A 358 6.31 -9.18 -18.23
N GLU A 359 5.56 -8.08 -18.11
CA GLU A 359 4.40 -7.73 -18.91
C GLU A 359 4.32 -6.21 -19.09
N ASP A 360 3.43 -5.73 -19.95
CA ASP A 360 3.11 -4.31 -20.02
C ASP A 360 2.58 -3.84 -18.67
N PRO A 361 3.15 -2.79 -18.04
CA PRO A 361 2.67 -2.34 -16.74
C PRO A 361 1.19 -1.90 -16.75
N LEU A 362 0.58 -1.53 -17.89
CA LEU A 362 -0.87 -1.28 -17.96
C LEU A 362 -1.72 -2.55 -17.75
N LEU A 363 -1.20 -3.75 -18.08
CA LEU A 363 -1.86 -5.01 -17.70
C LEU A 363 -1.88 -5.17 -16.17
N GLY A 364 -0.80 -4.80 -15.50
CA GLY A 364 -0.74 -4.77 -14.04
C GLY A 364 -1.72 -3.79 -13.41
N VAL A 365 -1.87 -2.59 -14.00
CA VAL A 365 -2.88 -1.61 -13.56
C VAL A 365 -4.30 -2.16 -13.77
N LYS A 366 -4.57 -2.69 -14.96
CA LYS A 366 -5.86 -3.31 -15.29
C LYS A 366 -6.21 -4.42 -14.30
N ARG A 367 -5.28 -5.33 -14.01
CA ARG A 367 -5.48 -6.42 -13.04
C ARG A 367 -5.92 -5.90 -11.66
N GLN A 368 -5.27 -4.85 -11.14
CA GLN A 368 -5.66 -4.25 -9.86
C GLN A 368 -7.08 -3.66 -9.92
N ILE A 369 -7.43 -2.98 -11.02
CA ILE A 369 -8.76 -2.39 -11.22
C ILE A 369 -9.83 -3.49 -11.34
N ASP A 370 -9.59 -4.54 -12.11
CA ASP A 370 -10.54 -5.64 -12.30
C ASP A 370 -10.81 -6.36 -10.99
N VAL A 371 -9.77 -6.68 -10.21
CA VAL A 371 -9.91 -7.32 -8.90
C VAL A 371 -10.70 -6.40 -7.95
N THR A 372 -10.37 -5.11 -7.92
CA THR A 372 -11.10 -4.14 -7.09
C THR A 372 -12.57 -4.07 -7.50
N HIS A 373 -12.85 -4.03 -8.80
CA HIS A 373 -14.20 -4.00 -9.34
C HIS A 373 -15.00 -5.25 -8.97
N GLU A 374 -14.44 -6.43 -9.18
CA GLU A 374 -15.11 -7.69 -8.86
C GLU A 374 -15.47 -7.77 -7.36
N LEU A 375 -14.55 -7.35 -6.49
CA LEU A 375 -14.81 -7.31 -5.05
C LEU A 375 -15.85 -6.24 -4.68
N LYS A 376 -15.85 -5.08 -5.35
CA LYS A 376 -16.86 -4.03 -5.14
C LYS A 376 -18.26 -4.48 -5.57
N GLN A 377 -18.37 -5.26 -6.64
CA GLN A 377 -19.65 -5.86 -7.04
C GLN A 377 -20.12 -6.94 -6.06
N ALA A 378 -19.19 -7.73 -5.51
CA ALA A 378 -19.52 -8.76 -4.53
C ALA A 378 -19.89 -8.19 -3.14
N PHE A 379 -19.32 -7.04 -2.77
CA PHE A 379 -19.50 -6.41 -1.45
C PHE A 379 -19.88 -4.92 -1.59
N PRO A 380 -21.11 -4.62 -2.05
CA PRO A 380 -21.54 -3.23 -2.29
C PRO A 380 -21.57 -2.37 -1.02
N GLU A 381 -21.73 -2.99 0.15
CA GLU A 381 -21.82 -2.34 1.46
C GLU A 381 -20.46 -1.97 2.08
N LEU A 382 -19.38 -2.58 1.61
CA LEU A 382 -18.03 -2.20 1.99
C LEU A 382 -17.63 -0.93 1.23
N VAL A 383 -16.90 -0.04 1.90
CA VAL A 383 -16.22 1.09 1.25
C VAL A 383 -14.87 0.59 0.75
N ILE A 384 -14.77 0.38 -0.56
CA ILE A 384 -13.61 -0.20 -1.22
C ILE A 384 -12.77 0.90 -1.88
N ILE A 385 -11.53 1.01 -1.43
CA ILE A 385 -10.50 1.90 -1.97
C ILE A 385 -9.63 1.11 -2.94
N GLY A 386 -9.60 1.53 -4.20
CA GLY A 386 -8.70 0.95 -5.21
C GLY A 386 -7.26 1.47 -5.06
N SER A 387 -6.28 0.67 -5.49
CA SER A 387 -4.86 1.08 -5.55
C SER A 387 -4.21 0.71 -6.88
N GLY A 388 -2.90 0.97 -7.04
CA GLY A 388 -2.15 0.59 -8.26
C GLY A 388 -2.16 1.61 -9.39
N TYR A 389 -2.81 2.76 -9.23
CA TYR A 389 -3.01 3.76 -10.30
C TYR A 389 -1.77 4.55 -10.75
N SER A 390 -0.66 4.51 -10.00
CA SER A 390 0.47 5.45 -10.21
C SER A 390 1.14 5.35 -11.59
N TYR A 391 1.06 4.21 -12.27
CA TYR A 391 1.64 4.07 -13.60
C TYR A 391 0.91 4.89 -14.66
N LEU A 392 -0.40 5.16 -14.47
CA LEU A 392 -1.26 5.90 -15.40
C LEU A 392 -0.79 7.34 -15.63
N GLN A 393 -0.13 7.95 -14.64
CA GLN A 393 0.48 9.28 -14.75
C GLN A 393 -0.54 10.34 -15.23
N GLU A 394 -0.34 10.92 -16.41
CA GLU A 394 -1.25 11.90 -17.02
C GLU A 394 -2.68 11.37 -17.18
N TRP A 395 -2.85 10.06 -17.40
CA TRP A 395 -4.13 9.42 -17.65
C TRP A 395 -4.84 8.95 -16.39
N LEU A 396 -4.22 9.13 -15.21
CA LEU A 396 -4.83 8.74 -13.94
C LEU A 396 -6.24 9.35 -13.76
N PRO A 397 -6.48 10.65 -13.99
CA PRO A 397 -7.81 11.23 -13.82
C PRO A 397 -8.87 10.57 -14.72
N ASN A 398 -8.56 10.30 -15.98
CA ASN A 398 -9.50 9.74 -16.95
C ASN A 398 -9.93 8.31 -16.58
N VAL A 399 -8.97 7.47 -16.15
CA VAL A 399 -9.28 6.12 -15.66
C VAL A 399 -10.02 6.18 -14.32
N ALA A 400 -9.57 7.04 -13.40
CA ALA A 400 -10.19 7.21 -12.08
C ALA A 400 -11.65 7.69 -12.20
N GLN A 401 -11.94 8.60 -13.12
CA GLN A 401 -13.30 9.06 -13.40
C GLN A 401 -14.19 7.91 -13.88
N TYR A 402 -13.69 7.11 -14.83
CA TYR A 402 -14.41 5.94 -15.32
C TYR A 402 -14.70 4.95 -14.18
N VAL A 403 -13.69 4.60 -13.38
CA VAL A 403 -13.79 3.68 -12.23
C VAL A 403 -14.89 4.12 -11.27
N LEU A 404 -14.92 5.39 -10.87
CA LEU A 404 -15.92 5.91 -9.93
C LEU A 404 -17.32 6.05 -10.55
N ARG A 405 -17.42 6.40 -11.84
CA ARG A 405 -18.72 6.51 -12.54
C ARG A 405 -19.41 5.14 -12.68
N HIS A 406 -18.62 4.09 -12.81
CA HIS A 406 -19.12 2.72 -13.01
C HIS A 406 -19.11 1.89 -11.71
N ASN A 407 -19.00 2.53 -10.54
CA ASN A 407 -19.00 1.87 -9.23
C ASN A 407 -18.00 0.70 -9.13
N MET A 408 -16.83 0.87 -9.73
CA MET A 408 -15.74 -0.11 -9.69
C MET A 408 -14.92 0.01 -8.39
N ALA A 409 -14.97 1.16 -7.74
CA ALA A 409 -14.45 1.43 -6.39
C ALA A 409 -15.24 2.62 -5.81
N ASP A 410 -15.22 2.79 -4.49
CA ASP A 410 -15.80 3.97 -3.83
C ASP A 410 -14.79 5.12 -3.74
N SER A 411 -13.49 4.80 -3.74
CA SER A 411 -12.42 5.82 -3.65
C SER A 411 -11.16 5.42 -4.41
N ILE A 412 -10.44 6.43 -4.91
CA ILE A 412 -9.20 6.27 -5.67
C ILE A 412 -8.00 6.54 -4.77
N GLY A 413 -7.17 5.50 -4.54
CA GLY A 413 -6.00 5.56 -3.68
C GLY A 413 -4.74 6.10 -4.36
N PHE A 414 -4.15 7.13 -3.76
CA PHE A 414 -2.88 7.74 -4.16
C PHE A 414 -1.74 7.28 -3.25
N GLY A 415 -0.75 6.62 -3.85
CA GLY A 415 0.53 6.31 -3.20
C GLY A 415 1.61 7.30 -3.63
N ARG A 416 2.69 6.79 -4.23
CA ARG A 416 3.91 7.55 -4.59
C ARG A 416 3.71 8.84 -5.39
N MET A 417 2.56 9.02 -6.05
CA MET A 417 2.21 10.25 -6.78
C MET A 417 2.23 11.50 -5.88
N VAL A 418 1.74 11.39 -4.64
CA VAL A 418 1.67 12.55 -3.73
C VAL A 418 2.99 12.90 -3.05
N LEU A 419 4.02 12.05 -3.20
CA LEU A 419 5.37 12.40 -2.73
C LEU A 419 5.95 13.57 -3.55
N SER A 420 5.73 13.57 -4.87
CA SER A 420 6.20 14.61 -5.79
C SER A 420 5.13 15.63 -6.16
N TYR A 421 3.85 15.24 -6.12
CA TYR A 421 2.73 16.11 -6.45
C TYR A 421 1.64 16.04 -5.37
N PRO A 422 1.90 16.59 -4.18
CA PRO A 422 1.00 16.45 -3.03
C PRO A 422 -0.41 16.97 -3.31
N THR A 423 -0.54 18.07 -4.04
CA THR A 423 -1.84 18.70 -4.38
C THR A 423 -2.53 18.12 -5.61
N MET A 424 -2.03 17.01 -6.18
CA MET A 424 -2.66 16.39 -7.36
C MET A 424 -4.15 16.05 -7.12
N PRO A 425 -4.57 15.48 -5.97
CA PRO A 425 -6.00 15.25 -5.72
C PRO A 425 -6.80 16.55 -5.68
N ALA A 426 -6.29 17.60 -5.02
CA ALA A 426 -6.92 18.93 -5.01
C ALA A 426 -7.06 19.55 -6.42
N ASP A 427 -6.07 19.36 -7.29
CA ASP A 427 -6.13 19.80 -8.68
C ASP A 427 -7.19 19.03 -9.47
N MET A 428 -7.30 17.71 -9.26
CA MET A 428 -8.36 16.88 -9.85
C MET A 428 -9.76 17.30 -9.40
N LEU A 429 -9.95 17.55 -8.10
CA LEU A 429 -11.24 18.01 -7.53
C LEU A 429 -11.68 19.34 -8.14
N ALA A 430 -10.72 20.26 -8.34
CA ALA A 430 -10.96 21.58 -8.89
C ALA A 430 -11.00 21.61 -10.43
N GLY A 431 -10.81 20.48 -11.12
CA GLY A 431 -10.75 20.41 -12.59
C GLY A 431 -9.59 21.18 -13.20
N ARG A 432 -8.50 21.36 -12.43
CA ARG A 432 -7.29 22.04 -12.90
C ARG A 432 -6.43 21.09 -13.73
N SER A 433 -5.77 21.63 -14.76
CA SER A 433 -4.78 20.88 -15.53
C SER A 433 -3.63 20.41 -14.64
N LEU A 434 -3.22 19.16 -14.80
CA LEU A 434 -2.11 18.59 -14.04
C LEU A 434 -0.77 19.28 -14.38
N VAL A 435 0.03 19.57 -13.35
CA VAL A 435 1.39 20.10 -13.51
C VAL A 435 2.35 18.97 -13.88
N ARG A 436 2.64 18.87 -15.17
CA ARG A 436 3.41 17.77 -15.77
C ARG A 436 4.75 17.45 -15.09
N ASN A 437 5.45 18.45 -14.57
CA ASN A 437 6.77 18.30 -13.95
C ASN A 437 6.71 17.76 -12.52
N HIS A 438 5.52 17.70 -11.90
CA HIS A 438 5.34 17.09 -10.58
C HIS A 438 4.89 15.63 -10.67
N ILE A 439 4.38 15.19 -11.82
CA ILE A 439 3.89 13.81 -12.04
C ILE A 439 5.01 12.79 -11.85
N CYS A 440 4.83 11.85 -10.91
CA CYS A 440 5.77 10.77 -10.67
C CYS A 440 5.90 9.89 -11.92
N ARG A 441 7.13 9.66 -12.38
CA ARG A 441 7.41 8.81 -13.56
C ARG A 441 7.75 7.37 -13.20
N THR A 442 7.39 6.94 -12.00
CA THR A 442 7.67 5.59 -11.49
C THR A 442 9.16 5.21 -11.53
N PHE A 443 10.06 6.18 -11.27
CA PHE A 443 11.52 5.97 -11.23
C PHE A 443 12.00 4.97 -10.17
N SER A 444 11.11 4.62 -9.22
CA SER A 444 11.37 3.71 -8.12
C SER A 444 12.44 4.14 -7.10
N ASP A 445 12.94 5.38 -7.17
CA ASP A 445 13.87 5.95 -6.17
C ASP A 445 13.32 5.94 -4.73
N CYS A 446 12.01 6.16 -4.54
CA CYS A 446 11.31 5.99 -3.25
C CYS A 446 11.31 4.54 -2.73
N THR A 447 11.95 3.61 -3.42
CA THR A 447 12.17 2.24 -2.97
C THR A 447 13.65 1.90 -3.04
N THR A 448 14.33 2.25 -4.12
CA THR A 448 15.77 2.03 -4.26
C THR A 448 16.54 2.65 -3.08
N ALA A 449 16.18 3.86 -2.65
CA ALA A 449 16.80 4.51 -1.49
C ALA A 449 16.68 3.68 -0.20
N PRO A 450 15.47 3.33 0.31
CA PRO A 450 15.33 2.54 1.54
C PRO A 450 15.89 1.12 1.44
N ARG A 451 15.92 0.51 0.25
CA ARG A 451 16.62 -0.79 0.04
C ARG A 451 18.12 -0.71 0.32
N ASN A 452 18.70 0.48 0.22
CA ASN A 452 20.11 0.74 0.47
C ASN A 452 20.34 1.51 1.79
N GLY A 453 19.35 1.57 2.68
CA GLY A 453 19.47 2.21 3.99
C GLY A 453 19.36 3.73 3.98
N LEU A 454 18.86 4.32 2.89
CA LEU A 454 18.57 5.75 2.80
C LEU A 454 17.08 6.02 3.07
N ILE A 455 16.74 7.27 3.36
CA ILE A 455 15.34 7.67 3.57
C ILE A 455 14.49 7.51 2.29
N SER A 456 13.20 7.25 2.47
CA SER A 456 12.24 7.12 1.37
C SER A 456 11.68 8.47 0.95
N GLY A 457 11.77 8.79 -0.34
CA GLY A 457 11.26 10.05 -0.88
C GLY A 457 11.36 10.15 -2.40
N CYS A 458 11.02 11.32 -2.95
CA CYS A 458 11.10 11.58 -4.39
C CYS A 458 12.34 12.42 -4.75
N TYR A 459 13.50 11.77 -4.81
CA TYR A 459 14.77 12.40 -5.17
C TYR A 459 14.80 13.17 -6.50
N PRO A 460 14.07 12.76 -7.56
CA PRO A 460 14.13 13.50 -8.82
C PRO A 460 13.30 14.78 -8.86
N LEU A 461 12.15 14.82 -8.17
CA LEU A 461 11.11 15.84 -8.36
C LEU A 461 10.80 16.66 -7.10
N ASP A 462 11.01 16.11 -5.91
CA ASP A 462 10.83 16.85 -4.67
C ASP A 462 12.10 17.60 -4.31
N THR A 463 12.00 18.92 -4.17
CA THR A 463 13.13 19.80 -3.86
C THR A 463 13.84 19.42 -2.55
N LEU A 464 13.12 18.95 -1.53
CA LEU A 464 13.71 18.54 -0.26
C LEU A 464 14.68 17.36 -0.48
N TYR A 465 14.21 16.30 -1.12
CA TYR A 465 15.03 15.11 -1.37
C TYR A 465 16.08 15.36 -2.45
N LYS A 466 15.76 16.12 -3.50
CA LYS A 466 16.68 16.43 -4.60
C LYS A 466 17.94 17.17 -4.13
N LYS A 467 17.82 18.01 -3.11
CA LYS A 467 18.93 18.79 -2.52
C LYS A 467 19.59 18.11 -1.31
N SER A 468 19.11 16.94 -0.92
CA SER A 468 19.63 16.21 0.24
C SER A 468 20.97 15.53 -0.07
N PRO A 469 21.85 15.31 0.93
CA PRO A 469 23.07 14.50 0.76
C PRO A 469 22.77 13.08 0.25
N GLU A 470 21.64 12.51 0.63
CA GLU A 470 21.19 11.19 0.20
C GLU A 470 20.92 11.13 -1.31
N ALA A 471 20.67 12.26 -1.99
CA ALA A 471 20.50 12.30 -3.44
C ALA A 471 21.78 11.90 -4.18
N GLU A 472 22.92 12.42 -3.74
CA GLU A 472 24.23 12.08 -4.33
C GLU A 472 24.62 10.64 -3.99
N GLN A 473 24.32 10.17 -2.76
CA GLN A 473 24.53 8.77 -2.38
C GLN A 473 23.69 7.82 -3.25
N LEU A 474 22.41 8.13 -3.44
CA LEU A 474 21.51 7.34 -4.28
C LEU A 474 21.97 7.32 -5.74
N LYS A 475 22.47 8.46 -6.26
CA LYS A 475 23.03 8.55 -7.59
C LYS A 475 24.26 7.65 -7.73
N ALA A 476 25.20 7.71 -6.79
CA ALA A 476 26.38 6.84 -6.79
C ALA A 476 26.01 5.34 -6.73
N ILE A 477 25.02 4.97 -5.90
CA ILE A 477 24.48 3.61 -5.85
C ILE A 477 23.95 3.19 -7.22
N LYS A 478 23.11 4.02 -7.85
CA LYS A 478 22.51 3.72 -9.17
C LYS A 478 23.54 3.64 -10.28
N ASP A 479 24.60 4.43 -10.23
CA ASP A 479 25.69 4.40 -11.21
C ASP A 479 26.58 3.14 -11.06
N SER A 480 26.50 2.43 -9.93
CA SER A 480 27.24 1.18 -9.65
C SER A 480 26.47 -0.11 -9.98
N LEU A 481 25.17 -0.01 -10.29
CA LEU A 481 24.28 -1.12 -10.64
C LEU A 481 24.21 -1.30 -12.16
#